data_AF-A0A1F9IJW1-F1
#
_entry.id   AF-A0A1F9IJW1-F1
#
_cell.length_a   1.000
_cell.length_b   1.000
_cell.length_c   1.000
_cell.angle_alpha   90.00
_cell.angle_beta   90.00
_cell.angle_gamma   90.00
#
_symmetry.space_group_name_H-M   'P 1'
#
loop_
_entity.id
_entity.type
_entity.pdbx_description
1 polymer ?
#
loop_
_entity_poly.entity_id
_entity_poly.type
_entity_poly.pdbx_seq_one_letter_code
_entity_poly.pdbx_strand_id
1 'polypeptide(L)'
;MKHIILIILAMILLACGTDNTLGGEDHGNLATSDEGIILTEAEHPIGWGEADCFFCHNMENIHQTDRTGTGLNLEGIRELTQDEGLASCATCHGTNGL
;
A
#
# COMPACT_ATOMS: atom_id res chain seq x y z
N MET A 1 -27.29 36.07 3.68
CA MET A 1 -25.83 35.85 3.75
C MET A 1 -25.43 34.78 4.78
N LYS A 2 -25.88 34.87 6.04
CA LYS A 2 -25.55 33.89 7.10
C LYS A 2 -25.96 32.44 6.77
N HIS A 3 -27.13 32.25 6.13
CA HIS A 3 -27.59 30.92 5.68
C HIS A 3 -26.82 30.37 4.47
N ILE A 4 -26.30 31.24 3.60
CA ILE A 4 -25.50 30.83 2.43
C ILE A 4 -24.15 30.26 2.90
N ILE A 5 -23.54 30.88 3.91
CA ILE A 5 -22.29 30.39 4.52
C ILE A 5 -22.49 29.00 5.17
N LEU A 6 -23.64 28.77 5.83
CA LEU A 6 -23.95 27.45 6.40
C LEU A 6 -24.13 26.36 5.33
N ILE A 7 -24.77 26.69 4.20
CA ILE A 7 -24.98 25.74 3.11
C ILE A 7 -23.65 25.39 2.43
N ILE A 8 -22.77 26.38 2.22
CA ILE A 8 -21.42 26.15 1.68
C ILE A 8 -20.59 25.27 2.63
N LEU A 9 -20.64 25.54 3.93
CA LEU A 9 -19.94 24.73 4.93
C LEU A 9 -20.47 23.28 4.97
N ALA A 10 -21.78 23.08 4.86
CA ALA A 10 -22.38 21.74 4.80
C ALA A 10 -22.01 20.98 3.52
N MET A 11 -21.88 21.66 2.38
CA MET A 11 -21.45 21.02 1.13
C MET A 11 -19.96 20.62 1.14
N ILE A 12 -19.11 21.35 1.86
CA ILE A 12 -17.69 20.98 2.03
C ILE A 12 -17.56 19.71 2.90
N LEU A 13 -18.45 19.50 3.87
CA LEU A 13 -18.44 18.30 4.72
C LEU A 13 -18.92 17.04 3.99
N LEU A 14 -19.71 17.18 2.92
CA LEU A 14 -20.15 16.07 2.07
C LEU A 14 -19.07 15.64 1.04
N ALA A 15 -17.95 16.35 0.96
CA ALA A 15 -16.84 16.02 0.06
C ALA A 15 -15.80 15.05 0.69
N CYS A 16 -15.90 14.75 1.99
CA CYS A 16 -15.32 13.52 2.55
C CYS A 16 -16.28 12.38 2.20
N GLY A 17 -15.97 11.35 1.43
CA GLY A 17 -14.73 10.86 0.86
C GLY A 17 -15.10 9.43 0.47
N THR A 18 -15.21 9.14 -0.82
CA THR A 18 -15.37 7.75 -1.26
C THR A 18 -14.03 7.09 -1.05
N ASP A 19 -13.92 6.29 0.01
CA ASP A 19 -12.73 5.53 0.34
C ASP A 19 -12.34 4.64 -0.85
N ASN A 20 -11.29 5.05 -1.58
CA ASN A 20 -10.56 4.17 -2.50
C ASN A 20 -9.66 3.18 -1.71
N THR A 21 -9.83 3.06 -0.40
CA THR A 21 -8.96 2.30 0.52
C THR A 21 -9.38 0.85 0.71
N LEU A 22 -10.59 0.44 0.31
CA LEU A 22 -11.04 -0.95 0.49
C LEU A 22 -10.15 -1.96 -0.26
N GLY A 23 -9.45 -1.54 -1.31
CA GLY A 23 -8.55 -2.40 -2.10
C GLY A 23 -7.07 -2.33 -1.71
N GLY A 24 -6.68 -1.37 -0.86
CA GLY A 24 -5.28 -1.01 -0.64
C GLY A 24 -4.60 -0.37 -1.86
N GLU A 25 -3.29 -0.19 -1.75
CA GLU A 25 -2.44 0.20 -2.88
C GLU A 25 -2.47 -0.86 -3.99
N ASP A 26 -2.48 -0.40 -5.23
CA ASP A 26 -2.60 -1.25 -6.41
C ASP A 26 -1.39 -1.11 -7.32
N HIS A 27 -0.53 -2.14 -7.28
CA HIS A 27 0.65 -2.29 -8.14
C HIS A 27 0.51 -3.48 -9.09
N GLY A 28 -0.73 -3.96 -9.33
CA GLY A 28 -0.99 -5.13 -10.14
C GLY A 28 -0.60 -6.45 -9.47
N ASN A 29 -0.35 -7.48 -10.29
CA ASN A 29 0.06 -8.81 -9.83
C ASN A 29 1.59 -8.97 -9.94
N LEU A 30 2.30 -8.70 -8.84
CA LEU A 30 3.76 -8.81 -8.80
C LEU A 30 4.28 -10.22 -9.15
N ALA A 31 3.52 -11.28 -8.87
CA ALA A 31 3.93 -12.65 -9.22
C ALA A 31 4.04 -12.90 -10.75
N THR A 32 3.61 -11.94 -11.58
CA THR A 32 3.75 -12.00 -13.03
C THR A 32 4.97 -11.23 -13.57
N SER A 33 5.73 -10.55 -12.70
CA SER A 33 6.99 -9.93 -13.10
C SER A 33 8.08 -10.97 -13.33
N ASP A 34 9.17 -10.56 -13.98
CA ASP A 34 10.28 -11.46 -14.32
C ASP A 34 10.95 -12.06 -13.06
N GLU A 35 10.95 -11.33 -11.93
CA GLU A 35 11.51 -11.78 -10.64
C GLU A 35 10.41 -12.16 -9.62
N GLY A 36 9.15 -12.20 -10.05
CA GLY A 36 8.00 -12.50 -9.22
C GLY A 36 7.81 -11.50 -8.09
N ILE A 37 7.71 -11.99 -6.85
CA ILE A 37 7.48 -11.11 -5.69
C ILE A 37 8.74 -10.39 -5.20
N ILE A 38 9.91 -10.72 -5.75
CA ILE A 38 11.16 -10.02 -5.46
C ILE A 38 11.16 -8.70 -6.23
N LEU A 39 11.42 -7.60 -5.52
CA LEU A 39 11.37 -6.27 -6.14
C LEU A 39 12.58 -6.06 -7.03
N THR A 40 12.37 -5.40 -8.17
CA THR A 40 13.43 -5.00 -9.11
C THR A 40 13.57 -3.48 -9.23
N GLU A 41 14.75 -3.01 -9.65
CA GLU A 41 15.02 -1.58 -9.88
C GLU A 41 14.08 -0.98 -10.93
N ALA A 42 13.74 -1.78 -11.94
CA ALA A 42 12.82 -1.37 -12.99
C ALA A 42 11.39 -1.13 -12.47
N GLU A 43 10.96 -1.88 -11.45
CA GLU A 43 9.65 -1.71 -10.81
C GLU A 43 9.66 -0.59 -9.76
N HIS A 44 10.82 -0.29 -9.16
CA HIS A 44 10.99 0.68 -8.09
C HIS A 44 11.95 1.83 -8.47
N PRO A 45 11.83 2.50 -9.62
CA PRO A 45 12.87 3.44 -10.10
C PRO A 45 13.13 4.65 -9.19
N ILE A 46 12.17 4.97 -8.31
CA ILE A 46 12.28 6.07 -7.34
C ILE A 46 12.72 5.56 -5.96
N GLY A 47 12.17 4.43 -5.52
CA GLY A 47 12.41 3.87 -4.17
C GLY A 47 13.51 2.81 -4.11
N TRP A 48 14.17 2.51 -5.22
CA TRP A 48 15.21 1.49 -5.26
C TRP A 48 16.40 1.87 -4.37
N GLY A 49 16.80 0.95 -3.49
CA GLY A 49 17.86 1.18 -2.51
C GLY A 49 17.48 2.11 -1.35
N GLU A 50 16.22 2.54 -1.23
CA GLU A 50 15.76 3.28 -0.05
C GLU A 50 15.54 2.34 1.13
N ALA A 51 16.18 2.65 2.26
CA ALA A 51 16.15 1.82 3.46
C ALA A 51 14.82 1.89 4.22
N ASP A 52 13.87 2.74 3.84
CA ASP A 52 12.56 2.85 4.48
C ASP A 52 11.44 2.79 3.42
N CYS A 53 10.84 1.61 3.28
CA CYS A 53 9.73 1.40 2.35
C CYS A 53 8.52 2.30 2.66
N PHE A 54 8.35 2.73 3.92
CA PHE A 54 7.20 3.51 4.34
C PHE A 54 7.28 4.99 3.97
N PHE A 55 8.41 5.42 3.42
CA PHE A 55 8.51 6.74 2.79
C PHE A 55 7.57 6.86 1.59
N CYS A 56 7.41 5.79 0.82
CA CYS A 56 6.54 5.73 -0.36
C CYS A 56 5.22 4.99 -0.11
N HIS A 57 5.23 3.97 0.75
CA HIS A 57 4.10 3.07 0.96
C HIS A 57 3.47 3.26 2.34
N ASN A 58 2.14 3.18 2.42
CA ASN A 58 1.47 3.15 3.71
C ASN A 58 1.25 1.70 4.16
N MET A 59 1.80 1.34 5.32
CA MET A 59 1.64 0.00 5.92
C MET A 59 0.17 -0.46 5.95
N GLU A 60 -0.76 0.44 6.28
CA GLU A 60 -2.18 0.12 6.39
C GLU A 60 -2.86 -0.07 5.03
N ASN A 61 -2.19 0.30 3.93
CA ASN A 61 -2.73 0.18 2.58
C ASN A 61 -2.06 -0.94 1.76
N ILE A 62 -0.92 -1.48 2.20
CA ILE A 62 -0.30 -2.64 1.53
C ILE A 62 -0.92 -3.96 2.03
N HIS A 63 -0.76 -5.03 1.24
CA HIS A 63 -1.27 -6.38 1.58
C HIS A 63 -2.79 -6.48 1.87
N GLN A 64 -3.60 -5.61 1.27
CA GLN A 64 -5.06 -5.62 1.48
C GLN A 64 -5.79 -6.58 0.55
N THR A 65 -5.29 -6.79 -0.66
CA THR A 65 -5.94 -7.63 -1.68
C THR A 65 -4.96 -8.63 -2.27
N ASP A 66 -5.40 -9.89 -2.47
CA ASP A 66 -4.57 -10.90 -3.12
C ASP A 66 -4.69 -10.70 -4.63
N ARG A 67 -3.73 -9.99 -5.19
CA ARG A 67 -3.65 -9.74 -6.64
C ARG A 67 -2.99 -10.88 -7.40
N THR A 68 -2.37 -11.81 -6.70
CA THR A 68 -1.77 -13.01 -7.31
C THR A 68 -2.82 -14.05 -7.66
N GLY A 69 -3.94 -14.07 -6.93
CA GLY A 69 -4.99 -15.07 -7.05
C GLY A 69 -4.57 -16.45 -6.54
N THR A 70 -3.50 -16.51 -5.73
CA THR A 70 -2.94 -17.78 -5.23
C THR A 70 -3.53 -18.22 -3.89
N GLY A 71 -4.33 -17.38 -3.24
CA GLY A 71 -4.91 -17.64 -1.93
C GLY A 71 -3.96 -17.30 -0.78
N LEU A 72 -3.21 -16.19 -0.90
CA LEU A 72 -2.28 -15.74 0.12
C LEU A 72 -2.99 -15.50 1.46
N ASN A 73 -2.35 -15.89 2.56
CA ASN A 73 -2.80 -15.55 3.90
C ASN A 73 -2.45 -14.09 4.23
N LEU A 74 -3.21 -13.15 3.66
CA LEU A 74 -2.97 -11.72 3.84
C LEU A 74 -3.17 -11.24 5.27
N GLU A 75 -4.02 -11.91 6.05
CA GLU A 75 -4.18 -11.62 7.47
C GLU A 75 -2.88 -11.88 8.23
N GLY A 76 -2.30 -13.08 8.07
CA GLY A 76 -1.02 -13.41 8.68
C GLY A 76 0.14 -12.55 8.17
N ILE A 77 0.12 -12.15 6.89
CA ILE A 77 1.13 -11.22 6.34
C ILE A 77 1.00 -9.84 6.99
N ARG A 78 -0.21 -9.31 7.15
CA ARG A 78 -0.42 -8.02 7.83
C ARG A 78 0.00 -8.07 9.28
N GLU A 79 -0.35 -9.13 10.01
CA GLU A 79 0.11 -9.37 11.39
C GLU A 79 1.64 -9.38 11.46
N LEU A 80 2.30 -10.14 10.58
CA LEU A 80 3.76 -10.18 10.49
C LEU A 80 4.35 -8.78 10.28
N THR A 81 3.83 -8.01 9.32
CA THR A 81 4.34 -6.68 9.03
C THR A 81 4.05 -5.67 10.13
N GLN A 82 2.97 -5.82 10.89
CA GLN A 82 2.68 -4.98 12.06
C GLN A 82 3.60 -5.30 13.24
N ASP A 83 3.89 -6.58 13.46
CA ASP A 83 4.71 -7.03 14.59
C ASP A 83 6.21 -6.80 14.37
N GLU A 84 6.71 -7.12 13.17
CA GLU A 84 8.13 -7.06 12.84
C GLU A 84 8.51 -5.80 12.04
N GLY A 85 7.52 -5.05 11.55
CA GLY A 85 7.75 -3.82 10.80
C GLY A 85 8.55 -4.07 9.52
N LEU A 86 9.37 -3.07 9.18
CA LEU A 86 10.19 -3.05 7.98
C LEU A 86 11.11 -4.28 7.82
N ALA A 87 11.58 -4.87 8.92
CA ALA A 87 12.48 -6.01 8.89
C ALA A 87 11.86 -7.25 8.23
N SER A 88 10.53 -7.39 8.32
CA SER A 88 9.81 -8.53 7.72
C SER A 88 9.78 -8.50 6.19
N CYS A 89 9.87 -7.31 5.58
CA CYS A 89 9.68 -7.11 4.14
C CYS A 89 10.67 -7.95 3.31
N ALA A 90 11.93 -7.98 3.74
CA ALA A 90 13.00 -8.67 3.02
C ALA A 90 12.84 -10.20 2.98
N THR A 91 11.98 -10.77 3.83
CA THR A 91 11.65 -12.20 3.84
C THR A 91 11.00 -12.64 2.52
N CYS A 92 10.21 -11.76 1.91
CA CYS A 92 9.45 -12.05 0.69
C CYS A 92 9.89 -11.21 -0.51
N HIS A 93 10.27 -9.96 -0.27
CA HIS A 93 10.55 -8.97 -1.31
C HIS A 93 12.03 -8.80 -1.65
N GLY A 94 12.90 -9.53 -0.94
CA GLY A 94 14.35 -9.46 -1.07
C GLY A 94 14.96 -8.27 -0.32
N THR A 95 16.29 -8.19 -0.31
CA THR A 95 17.04 -7.09 0.34
C THR A 95 17.25 -5.92 -0.61
N ASN A 96 16.41 -5.77 -1.62
CA ASN A 96 16.62 -4.86 -2.73
C ASN A 96 16.21 -3.39 -2.44
N GLY A 97 15.79 -3.13 -1.20
CA GLY A 97 15.60 -1.83 -0.57
C GLY A 97 16.31 -1.73 0.78
N LEU A 98 17.46 -2.42 0.94
CA LEU A 98 18.38 -2.33 2.09
C LEU A 98 19.83 -2.51 1.65
#